data_AF-A0AAU0ULB2-F1
#
_entry.id   AF-A0AAU0ULB2-F1
#
_cell.length_a   1.000
_cell.length_b   1.000
_cell.length_c   1.000
_cell.angle_alpha   90.00
_cell.angle_beta   90.00
_cell.angle_gamma   90.00
#
_symmetry.space_group_name_H-M   'P 1'
#
loop_
_entity.id
_entity.type
_entity.pdbx_description
1 polymer ?
#
loop_
_entity_poly.entity_id
_entity_poly.type
_entity_poly.pdbx_seq_one_letter_code
_entity_poly.pdbx_strand_id
1 'polypeptide(L)'
;MFLKAGKLSKGVHIIFAAFFFLNIMAGAVVAADWPQVAEDVNGHLQDAVAAYSRGDASSAKGAVDQAYFGPFEETGMEAAVRLKISARRSFELEYGFTELKQMVDKGVSADDFSTAVDGLTRGIVAAAGEMSGGPVSGWSTFVYSFLIIVREGFEAILIVAAIIAYLVKSGNKDKVKVIYQSVITAIFASIATAVAFRYVFNISGAGQEIMEGVTMLLAMVVLFSISFWLISKAESDKWQAFIEGKVQDSVGKGNQMALWFTAFLAVYREGAETVLFYQALLSDVDGGLGMAVLGFLAGTVVLVILYQGIRMGSMRIPLKPFFLGTSALLYYLAFVFAGKGIRELQEGGLISDTFIQGSPRIDLIGIYPSGESLALQGVLLAAIGVGLVYQFINKQNTGGGR
;
A
#
# COMPACT_ATOMS: atom_id res chain seq x y z
N MET A 1 -8.56 -40.31 25.85
CA MET A 1 -9.65 -39.44 26.32
C MET A 1 -9.89 -38.37 25.25
N PHE A 2 -10.94 -38.57 24.45
CA PHE A 2 -11.34 -37.68 23.36
C PHE A 2 -11.79 -36.32 23.91
N LEU A 3 -11.18 -35.21 23.46
CA LEU A 3 -11.70 -33.86 23.69
C LEU A 3 -11.81 -33.10 22.37
N LYS A 4 -13.04 -33.11 21.84
CA LYS A 4 -13.74 -32.09 21.04
C LYS A 4 -12.88 -31.21 20.10
N ALA A 5 -12.77 -31.68 18.86
CA ALA A 5 -12.26 -30.92 17.70
C ALA A 5 -13.28 -29.91 17.09
N GLY A 6 -14.42 -29.64 17.73
CA GLY A 6 -15.55 -28.95 17.08
C GLY A 6 -15.76 -27.47 17.41
N LYS A 7 -15.06 -26.89 18.40
CA LYS A 7 -15.32 -25.51 18.84
C LYS A 7 -14.20 -24.49 18.53
N LEU A 8 -12.99 -24.94 18.21
CA LEU A 8 -11.85 -24.02 17.98
C LEU A 8 -11.78 -23.43 16.55
N SER A 9 -12.41 -24.03 15.53
CA SER A 9 -12.34 -23.47 14.17
C SER A 9 -13.12 -22.15 14.04
N LYS A 10 -14.19 -21.97 14.81
CA LYS A 10 -15.01 -20.75 14.80
C LYS A 10 -14.23 -19.53 15.28
N GLY A 11 -13.35 -19.67 16.27
CA GLY A 11 -12.51 -18.57 16.77
C GLY A 11 -11.47 -18.10 15.75
N VAL A 12 -10.88 -19.04 14.99
CA VAL A 12 -9.93 -18.74 13.91
C VAL A 12 -10.64 -17.98 12.78
N HIS A 13 -11.83 -18.44 12.35
CA HIS A 13 -12.62 -17.75 11.33
C HIS A 13 -13.05 -16.33 11.77
N ILE A 14 -13.34 -16.11 13.06
CA ILE A 14 -13.69 -14.78 13.59
C ILE A 14 -12.48 -13.84 13.59
N ILE A 15 -11.29 -14.31 13.95
CA ILE A 15 -10.04 -13.51 13.90
C ILE A 15 -9.69 -13.14 12.45
N PHE A 16 -9.81 -14.08 11.51
CA PHE A 16 -9.59 -13.81 10.09
C PHE A 16 -10.67 -12.91 9.48
N ALA A 17 -11.94 -13.04 9.88
CA ALA A 17 -13.01 -12.13 9.45
C ALA A 17 -12.84 -10.72 10.03
N ALA A 18 -12.37 -10.60 11.27
CA ALA A 18 -12.02 -9.32 11.88
C ALA A 18 -10.80 -8.67 11.21
N PHE A 19 -9.79 -9.45 10.82
CA PHE A 19 -8.63 -9.01 10.04
C PHE A 19 -9.03 -8.53 8.63
N PHE A 20 -9.97 -9.24 7.99
CA PHE A 20 -10.55 -8.85 6.70
C PHE A 20 -11.38 -7.56 6.79
N PHE A 21 -12.15 -7.39 7.87
CA PHE A 21 -12.92 -6.16 8.14
C PHE A 21 -12.04 -4.96 8.50
N LEU A 22 -10.93 -5.18 9.23
CA LEU A 22 -9.97 -4.13 9.58
C LEU A 22 -9.27 -3.52 8.35
N ASN A 23 -8.96 -4.37 7.36
CA ASN A 23 -8.32 -3.95 6.10
C ASN A 23 -9.17 -2.97 5.27
N ILE A 24 -10.50 -2.95 5.48
CA ILE A 24 -11.44 -2.14 4.69
C ILE A 24 -11.63 -0.72 5.27
N MET A 25 -11.30 -0.49 6.55
CA MET A 25 -11.75 0.71 7.29
C MET A 25 -10.70 1.83 7.43
N ALA A 26 -9.47 1.65 6.96
CA ALA A 26 -8.38 2.60 7.20
C ALA A 26 -8.18 3.58 6.03
N GLY A 27 -9.10 4.53 5.89
CA GLY A 27 -8.89 5.73 5.08
C GLY A 27 -9.52 6.92 5.79
N ALA A 28 -8.71 7.78 6.41
CA ALA A 28 -9.12 9.16 6.73
C ALA A 28 -7.92 10.04 7.11
N VAL A 29 -7.84 11.19 6.44
CA VAL A 29 -6.83 12.26 6.51
C VAL A 29 -7.19 13.27 7.60
N VAL A 30 -6.14 13.84 8.21
CA VAL A 30 -6.17 14.81 9.30
C VAL A 30 -6.49 16.23 8.78
N ALA A 31 -6.91 17.16 9.63
CA ALA A 31 -7.57 18.42 9.27
C ALA A 31 -6.61 19.62 9.27
N ALA A 32 -6.30 20.16 8.09
CA ALA A 32 -5.69 21.49 7.90
C ALA A 32 -6.76 22.60 7.83
N ASP A 33 -6.34 23.87 7.91
CA ASP A 33 -7.17 25.05 7.58
C ASP A 33 -7.37 25.13 6.06
N TRP A 34 -8.29 24.32 5.55
CA TRP A 34 -8.51 24.15 4.10
C TRP A 34 -8.79 25.47 3.36
N PRO A 35 -9.53 26.44 3.92
CA PRO A 35 -9.65 27.76 3.32
C PRO A 35 -8.31 28.46 3.06
N GLN A 36 -7.39 28.45 4.03
CA GLN A 36 -6.07 29.06 3.85
C GLN A 36 -5.26 28.34 2.78
N VAL A 37 -5.26 27.00 2.80
CA VAL A 37 -4.57 26.20 1.79
C VAL A 37 -5.12 26.47 0.39
N ALA A 38 -6.45 26.63 0.24
CA ALA A 38 -7.06 26.97 -1.03
C ALA A 38 -6.66 28.37 -1.53
N GLU A 39 -6.44 29.31 -0.62
CA GLU A 39 -5.92 30.65 -0.94
C GLU A 39 -4.47 30.59 -1.42
N ASP A 40 -3.62 29.79 -0.75
CA ASP A 40 -2.22 29.59 -1.13
C ASP A 40 -2.11 28.95 -2.52
N VAL A 41 -2.90 27.92 -2.80
CA VAL A 41 -3.00 27.30 -4.15
C VAL A 41 -3.41 28.34 -5.19
N ASN A 42 -4.44 29.15 -4.90
CA ASN A 42 -4.89 30.18 -5.82
C ASN A 42 -3.79 31.21 -6.11
N GLY A 43 -2.98 31.61 -5.12
CA GLY A 43 -1.85 32.51 -5.32
C GLY A 43 -0.91 32.04 -6.42
N HIS A 44 -0.46 30.78 -6.35
CA HIS A 44 0.41 30.19 -7.36
C HIS A 44 -0.26 30.03 -8.74
N LEU A 45 -1.56 29.70 -8.77
CA LEU A 45 -2.30 29.64 -10.04
C LEU A 45 -2.44 31.02 -10.69
N GLN A 46 -2.57 32.10 -9.92
CA GLN A 46 -2.58 33.47 -10.45
C GLN A 46 -1.19 33.90 -10.95
N ASP A 47 -0.11 33.44 -10.31
CA ASP A 47 1.25 33.61 -10.84
C ASP A 47 1.41 32.92 -12.20
N ALA A 48 0.78 31.75 -12.39
CA ALA A 48 0.76 31.07 -13.68
C ALA A 48 0.05 31.88 -14.76
N VAL A 49 -1.10 32.49 -14.46
CA VAL A 49 -1.82 33.39 -15.38
C VAL A 49 -0.97 34.61 -15.74
N ALA A 50 -0.30 35.20 -14.74
CA ALA A 50 0.57 36.35 -14.95
C ALA A 50 1.79 36.00 -15.83
N ALA A 51 2.40 34.83 -15.65
CA ALA A 51 3.48 34.35 -16.49
C ALA A 51 3.01 34.05 -17.93
N TYR A 52 1.88 33.34 -18.07
CA TYR A 52 1.35 32.94 -19.37
C TYR A 52 0.93 34.15 -20.23
N SER A 53 0.30 35.16 -19.62
CA SER A 53 -0.09 36.41 -20.32
C SER A 53 1.10 37.23 -20.83
N ARG A 54 2.30 37.02 -20.28
CA ARG A 54 3.56 37.61 -20.79
C ARG A 54 4.24 36.76 -21.86
N GLY A 55 3.64 35.63 -22.24
CA GLY A 55 4.21 34.67 -23.19
C GLY A 55 5.27 33.73 -22.58
N ASP A 56 5.39 33.69 -21.25
CA ASP A 56 6.36 32.82 -20.56
C ASP A 56 5.71 31.48 -20.18
N ALA A 57 5.67 30.58 -21.16
CA ALA A 57 5.13 29.24 -21.00
C ALA A 57 5.88 28.40 -19.96
N SER A 58 7.20 28.61 -19.79
CA SER A 58 8.00 27.82 -18.85
C SER A 58 7.69 28.20 -17.42
N SER A 59 7.65 29.50 -17.11
CA SER A 59 7.28 29.98 -15.77
C SER A 59 5.81 29.71 -15.46
N ALA A 60 4.92 29.76 -16.46
CA ALA A 60 3.51 29.38 -16.28
C ALA A 60 3.38 27.93 -15.80
N LYS A 61 4.05 26.98 -16.46
CA LYS A 61 4.04 25.58 -16.03
C LYS A 61 4.67 25.38 -14.67
N GLY A 62 5.80 26.05 -14.41
CA GLY A 62 6.46 25.98 -13.10
C GLY A 62 5.57 26.48 -11.95
N ALA A 63 4.76 27.52 -12.19
CA ALA A 63 3.80 28.01 -11.21
C ALA A 63 2.61 27.05 -11.01
N VAL A 64 2.12 26.40 -12.08
CA VAL A 64 1.11 25.33 -11.97
C VAL A 64 1.65 24.13 -11.17
N ASP A 65 2.90 23.72 -11.43
CA ASP A 65 3.56 22.64 -10.67
C ASP A 65 3.74 23.04 -9.19
N GLN A 66 4.11 24.29 -8.90
CA GLN A 66 4.19 24.78 -7.51
C GLN A 66 2.83 24.79 -6.81
N ALA A 67 1.77 25.20 -7.50
CA ALA A 67 0.41 25.18 -6.95
C ALA A 67 -0.04 23.76 -6.60
N TYR A 68 0.32 22.78 -7.45
CA TYR A 68 0.00 21.37 -7.28
C TYR A 68 0.84 20.72 -6.17
N PHE A 69 2.16 20.60 -6.41
CA PHE A 69 3.08 19.88 -5.51
C PHE A 69 3.27 20.59 -4.17
N GLY A 70 3.13 21.92 -4.14
CA GLY A 70 3.24 22.71 -2.91
C GLY A 70 1.94 22.65 -2.10
N PRO A 71 1.16 23.74 -2.02
CA PRO A 71 0.07 23.80 -1.07
C PRO A 71 -1.05 22.79 -1.31
N PHE A 72 -1.30 22.32 -2.54
CA PHE A 72 -2.38 21.34 -2.77
C PHE A 72 -2.02 19.92 -2.31
N GLU A 73 -0.79 19.47 -2.53
CA GLU A 73 -0.34 18.12 -2.21
C GLU A 73 0.41 18.02 -0.87
N GLU A 74 1.46 18.84 -0.65
CA GLU A 74 2.28 18.77 0.58
C GLU A 74 1.47 19.00 1.86
N THR A 75 0.41 19.83 1.81
CA THR A 75 -0.47 20.07 2.96
C THR A 75 -1.49 18.96 3.19
N GLY A 76 -1.55 17.96 2.30
CA GLY A 76 -2.53 16.88 2.34
C GLY A 76 -3.92 17.28 1.88
N MET A 77 -4.13 18.44 1.23
CA MET A 77 -5.45 18.83 0.70
C MET A 77 -5.98 17.85 -0.33
N GLU A 78 -5.14 17.42 -1.27
CA GLU A 78 -5.44 16.38 -2.27
C GLU A 78 -6.00 15.11 -1.58
N ALA A 79 -5.30 14.68 -0.53
CA ALA A 79 -5.68 13.54 0.30
C ALA A 79 -6.95 13.79 1.14
N ALA A 80 -7.16 15.00 1.62
CA ALA A 80 -8.33 15.39 2.40
C ALA A 80 -9.59 15.45 1.55
N VAL A 81 -9.51 16.04 0.35
CA VAL A 81 -10.62 16.08 -0.61
C VAL A 81 -11.04 14.66 -0.96
N ARG A 82 -10.06 13.80 -1.23
CA ARG A 82 -10.25 12.38 -1.53
C ARG A 82 -11.03 11.65 -0.45
N LEU A 83 -10.75 11.94 0.83
CA LEU A 83 -11.31 11.18 1.96
C LEU A 83 -12.57 11.81 2.57
N LYS A 84 -12.67 13.15 2.59
CA LYS A 84 -13.78 13.87 3.22
C LYS A 84 -14.91 14.21 2.25
N ILE A 85 -14.60 14.38 0.95
CA ILE A 85 -15.60 14.69 -0.07
C ILE A 85 -15.82 13.47 -0.96
N SER A 86 -14.85 13.17 -1.82
CA SER A 86 -14.84 11.96 -2.64
C SER A 86 -13.53 11.85 -3.43
N ALA A 87 -13.12 10.61 -3.69
CA ALA A 87 -12.05 10.28 -4.62
C ALA A 87 -12.23 10.92 -6.01
N ARG A 88 -13.46 10.94 -6.52
CA ARG A 88 -13.78 11.56 -7.81
C ARG A 88 -13.49 13.06 -7.79
N ARG A 89 -13.88 13.77 -6.73
CA ARG A 89 -13.60 15.20 -6.60
C ARG A 89 -12.10 15.48 -6.54
N SER A 90 -11.31 14.68 -5.80
CA SER A 90 -9.85 14.83 -5.79
C SER A 90 -9.29 14.65 -7.21
N PHE A 91 -9.73 13.63 -7.95
CA PHE A 91 -9.33 13.41 -9.35
C PHE A 91 -9.61 14.62 -10.25
N GLU A 92 -10.83 15.16 -10.18
CA GLU A 92 -11.26 16.25 -11.07
C GLU A 92 -10.43 17.52 -10.84
N LEU A 93 -10.09 17.82 -9.59
CA LEU A 93 -9.20 18.94 -9.25
C LEU A 93 -7.77 18.68 -9.74
N GLU A 94 -7.27 17.47 -9.50
CA GLU A 94 -5.92 17.06 -9.86
C GLU A 94 -5.69 17.07 -11.39
N TYR A 95 -6.65 16.50 -12.13
CA TYR A 95 -6.68 16.54 -13.58
C TYR A 95 -6.72 17.98 -14.11
N GLY A 96 -7.36 18.89 -13.38
CA GLY A 96 -7.35 20.32 -13.71
C GLY A 96 -5.93 20.90 -13.79
N PHE A 97 -5.03 20.55 -12.86
CA PHE A 97 -3.62 20.98 -12.93
C PHE A 97 -2.91 20.40 -14.16
N THR A 98 -3.16 19.13 -14.48
CA THR A 98 -2.64 18.48 -15.70
C THR A 98 -3.17 19.16 -16.96
N GLU A 99 -4.46 19.47 -17.02
CA GLU A 99 -5.11 20.14 -18.14
C GLU A 99 -4.51 21.54 -18.37
N LEU A 100 -4.27 22.32 -17.31
CA LEU A 100 -3.59 23.62 -17.41
C LEU A 100 -2.21 23.49 -18.06
N LYS A 101 -1.41 22.50 -17.67
CA LYS A 101 -0.10 22.24 -18.31
C LYS A 101 -0.24 21.89 -19.79
N GLN A 102 -1.22 21.05 -20.13
CA GLN A 102 -1.50 20.69 -21.52
C GLN A 102 -1.99 21.89 -22.35
N MET A 103 -2.75 22.80 -21.76
CA MET A 103 -3.20 24.04 -22.41
C MET A 103 -2.03 24.94 -22.76
N VAL A 104 -1.04 25.06 -21.85
CA VAL A 104 0.21 25.79 -22.13
C VAL A 104 0.99 25.13 -23.27
N ASP A 105 1.08 23.79 -23.30
CA ASP A 105 1.72 23.05 -24.41
C ASP A 105 1.03 23.27 -25.76
N LYS A 106 -0.29 23.34 -25.74
CA LYS A 106 -1.12 23.57 -26.93
C LYS A 106 -1.12 25.03 -27.39
N GLY A 107 -0.58 25.96 -26.59
CA GLY A 107 -0.54 27.39 -26.92
C GLY A 107 -1.92 28.02 -27.04
N VAL A 108 -2.85 27.66 -26.14
CA VAL A 108 -4.20 28.24 -26.11
C VAL A 108 -4.18 29.75 -25.82
N SER A 109 -5.30 30.46 -26.00
CA SER A 109 -5.36 31.90 -25.69
C SER A 109 -5.17 32.16 -24.18
N ALA A 110 -4.64 33.34 -23.83
CA ALA A 110 -4.46 33.72 -22.42
C ALA A 110 -5.80 33.81 -21.67
N ASP A 111 -6.88 34.22 -22.37
CA ASP A 111 -8.22 34.30 -21.80
C ASP A 111 -8.80 32.90 -21.50
N ASP A 112 -8.59 31.94 -22.40
CA ASP A 112 -9.01 30.55 -22.18
C ASP A 112 -8.23 29.91 -21.02
N PHE A 113 -6.91 30.17 -20.95
CA PHE A 113 -6.07 29.70 -19.84
C PHE A 113 -6.52 30.29 -18.50
N SER A 114 -6.76 31.61 -18.44
CA SER A 114 -7.29 32.28 -17.23
C SER A 114 -8.64 31.72 -16.81
N THR A 115 -9.53 31.43 -17.78
CA THR A 115 -10.85 30.85 -17.51
C THR A 115 -10.75 29.45 -16.91
N ALA A 116 -9.83 28.63 -17.41
CA ALA A 116 -9.56 27.30 -16.88
C ALA A 116 -8.98 27.37 -15.45
N VAL A 117 -8.04 28.31 -15.20
CA VAL A 117 -7.49 28.57 -13.86
C VAL A 117 -8.60 28.94 -12.88
N ASP A 118 -9.48 29.89 -13.24
CA ASP A 118 -10.60 30.29 -12.38
C ASP A 118 -11.56 29.13 -12.10
N GLY A 119 -11.75 28.23 -13.08
CA GLY A 119 -12.53 27.02 -12.94
C GLY A 119 -11.96 26.09 -11.87
N LEU A 120 -10.65 25.81 -11.94
CA LEU A 120 -9.95 24.98 -10.97
C LEU A 120 -9.96 25.62 -9.58
N THR A 121 -9.63 26.91 -9.46
CA THR A 121 -9.67 27.65 -8.19
C THR A 121 -11.04 27.54 -7.52
N ARG A 122 -12.14 27.75 -8.25
CA ARG A 122 -13.50 27.59 -7.69
C ARG A 122 -13.76 26.18 -7.17
N GLY A 123 -13.27 25.16 -7.87
CA GLY A 123 -13.37 23.77 -7.44
C GLY A 123 -12.65 23.51 -6.11
N ILE A 124 -11.44 24.04 -5.97
CA ILE A 124 -10.61 23.90 -4.77
C ILE A 124 -11.23 24.64 -3.57
N VAL A 125 -11.68 25.88 -3.76
CA VAL A 125 -12.35 26.67 -2.71
C VAL A 125 -13.65 26.00 -2.26
N ALA A 126 -14.44 25.47 -3.18
CA ALA A 126 -15.65 24.72 -2.83
C ALA A 126 -15.31 23.48 -1.99
N ALA A 127 -14.29 22.72 -2.39
CA ALA A 127 -13.83 21.56 -1.66
C ALA A 127 -13.34 21.91 -0.24
N ALA A 128 -12.55 22.99 -0.11
CA ALA A 128 -12.12 23.50 1.19
C ALA A 128 -13.31 23.85 2.10
N GLY A 129 -14.34 24.51 1.56
CA GLY A 129 -15.57 24.82 2.28
C GLY A 129 -16.34 23.58 2.75
N GLU A 130 -16.43 22.55 1.91
CA GLU A 130 -17.07 21.27 2.24
C GLU A 130 -16.31 20.49 3.35
N MET A 131 -14.98 20.60 3.39
CA MET A 131 -14.12 19.93 4.38
C MET A 131 -13.98 20.66 5.71
N SER A 132 -14.49 21.89 5.78
CA SER A 132 -14.45 22.76 6.97
C SER A 132 -15.44 22.27 8.03
N GLY A 133 -15.19 21.06 8.55
CA GLY A 133 -15.97 20.38 9.59
C GLY A 133 -15.05 19.75 10.63
N GLY A 134 -14.61 20.57 11.60
CA GLY A 134 -14.02 20.18 12.89
C GLY A 134 -12.65 19.48 12.87
N PRO A 135 -11.79 19.71 13.89
CA PRO A 135 -10.49 19.06 14.02
C PRO A 135 -10.61 17.55 14.22
N VAL A 136 -9.66 16.79 13.67
CA VAL A 136 -9.58 15.35 13.83
C VAL A 136 -9.22 15.00 15.27
N SER A 137 -10.13 14.31 15.96
CA SER A 137 -9.93 13.97 17.37
C SER A 137 -8.74 13.01 17.54
N GLY A 138 -7.90 13.21 18.56
CA GLY A 138 -6.75 12.34 18.86
C GLY A 138 -7.13 10.86 19.06
N TRP A 139 -8.41 10.55 19.30
CA TRP A 139 -8.93 9.18 19.30
C TRP A 139 -8.74 8.46 17.95
N SER A 140 -8.91 9.15 16.83
CA SER A 140 -8.73 8.56 15.50
C SER A 140 -7.26 8.21 15.24
N THR A 141 -6.33 9.11 15.58
CA THR A 141 -4.87 8.86 15.51
C THR A 141 -4.46 7.66 16.36
N PHE A 142 -5.05 7.51 17.55
CA PHE A 142 -4.85 6.33 18.39
C PHE A 142 -5.32 5.05 17.67
N VAL A 143 -6.54 5.04 17.15
CA VAL A 143 -7.12 3.89 16.46
C VAL A 143 -6.26 3.53 15.24
N TYR A 144 -5.88 4.50 14.40
CA TYR A 144 -5.08 4.21 13.21
C TYR A 144 -3.71 3.64 13.56
N SER A 145 -3.00 4.27 14.48
CA SER A 145 -1.73 3.73 14.99
C SER A 145 -1.90 2.29 15.49
N PHE A 146 -2.92 2.04 16.32
CA PHE A 146 -3.20 0.71 16.85
C PHE A 146 -3.44 -0.32 15.74
N LEU A 147 -4.25 0.00 14.72
CA LEU A 147 -4.56 -0.95 13.65
C LEU A 147 -3.34 -1.22 12.75
N ILE A 148 -2.52 -0.21 12.46
CA ILE A 148 -1.29 -0.36 11.66
C ILE A 148 -0.36 -1.38 12.31
N ILE A 149 0.07 -1.13 13.56
CA ILE A 149 1.05 -2.00 14.20
C ILE A 149 0.52 -3.43 14.39
N VAL A 150 -0.77 -3.60 14.70
CA VAL A 150 -1.37 -4.91 14.89
C VAL A 150 -1.40 -5.70 13.58
N ARG A 151 -1.64 -5.04 12.45
CA ARG A 151 -1.65 -5.69 11.14
C ARG A 151 -0.25 -6.18 10.76
N GLU A 152 0.69 -5.25 10.62
CA GLU A 152 2.02 -5.57 10.10
C GLU A 152 2.81 -6.48 11.07
N GLY A 153 2.68 -6.21 12.37
CA GLY A 153 3.30 -7.04 13.39
C GLY A 153 2.74 -8.47 13.43
N PHE A 154 1.45 -8.66 13.12
CA PHE A 154 0.85 -9.99 13.07
C PHE A 154 1.33 -10.79 11.85
N GLU A 155 1.44 -10.15 10.68
CA GLU A 155 2.01 -10.78 9.48
C GLU A 155 3.45 -11.24 9.72
N ALA A 156 4.28 -10.38 10.32
CA ALA A 156 5.64 -10.73 10.71
C ALA A 156 5.68 -11.92 11.68
N ILE A 157 4.83 -11.92 12.72
CA ILE A 157 4.74 -13.01 13.70
C ILE A 157 4.34 -14.32 13.03
N LEU A 158 3.39 -14.32 12.09
CA LEU A 158 2.95 -15.54 11.41
C LEU A 158 4.06 -16.16 10.57
N ILE A 159 4.82 -15.34 9.84
CA ILE A 159 5.95 -15.83 9.04
C ILE A 159 7.02 -16.43 9.94
N VAL A 160 7.42 -15.71 11.00
CA VAL A 160 8.42 -16.17 11.96
C VAL A 160 7.97 -17.45 12.66
N ALA A 161 6.70 -17.52 13.09
CA ALA A 161 6.13 -18.70 13.73
C ALA A 161 6.12 -19.91 12.78
N ALA A 162 5.80 -19.72 11.50
CA ALA A 162 5.82 -20.79 10.50
C ALA A 162 7.24 -21.34 10.29
N ILE A 163 8.25 -20.46 10.19
CA ILE A 163 9.66 -20.85 10.04
C ILE A 163 10.15 -21.59 11.30
N ILE A 164 9.87 -21.05 12.50
CA ILE A 164 10.25 -21.69 13.77
C ILE A 164 9.57 -23.05 13.91
N ALA A 165 8.27 -23.15 13.60
CA ALA A 165 7.53 -24.41 13.67
C ALA A 165 8.14 -25.46 12.72
N TYR A 166 8.53 -25.05 11.50
CA TYR A 166 9.21 -25.92 10.56
C TYR A 166 10.58 -26.40 11.08
N LEU A 167 11.40 -25.50 11.64
CA LEU A 167 12.72 -25.84 12.22
C LEU A 167 12.59 -26.79 13.42
N VAL A 168 11.62 -26.53 14.30
CA VAL A 168 11.34 -27.37 15.46
C VAL A 168 10.87 -28.76 15.03
N LYS A 169 9.98 -28.84 14.03
CA LYS A 169 9.43 -30.11 13.51
C LYS A 169 10.47 -30.93 12.73
N SER A 170 11.43 -30.28 12.08
CA SER A 170 12.53 -30.92 11.34
C SER A 170 13.75 -31.26 12.20
N GLY A 171 13.66 -31.12 13.53
CA GLY A 171 14.75 -31.44 14.45
C GLY A 171 15.87 -30.40 14.53
N ASN A 172 15.79 -29.30 13.77
CA ASN A 172 16.78 -28.22 13.70
C ASN A 172 16.50 -27.10 14.72
N LYS A 173 16.20 -27.46 15.97
CA LYS A 173 15.86 -26.49 17.04
C LYS A 173 17.01 -25.51 17.34
N ASP A 174 18.24 -25.95 17.14
CA ASP A 174 19.47 -25.16 17.25
C ASP A 174 19.46 -23.92 16.34
N LYS A 175 18.85 -24.02 15.16
CA LYS A 175 18.78 -22.94 14.16
C LYS A 175 17.72 -21.88 14.48
N VAL A 176 16.87 -22.08 15.49
CA VAL A 176 15.88 -21.08 15.92
C VAL A 176 16.57 -19.78 16.39
N LYS A 177 17.77 -19.88 16.97
CA LYS A 177 18.58 -18.70 17.35
C LYS A 177 18.92 -17.81 16.16
N VAL A 178 19.18 -18.41 14.99
CA VAL A 178 19.47 -17.69 13.75
C VAL A 178 18.26 -16.85 13.33
N ILE A 179 17.05 -17.37 13.52
CA ILE A 179 15.80 -16.64 13.22
C ILE A 179 15.62 -15.44 14.15
N TYR A 180 15.88 -15.60 15.45
CA TYR A 180 15.81 -14.46 16.37
C TYR A 180 16.85 -13.38 16.02
N GLN A 181 18.06 -13.78 15.63
CA GLN A 181 19.07 -12.84 15.15
C GLN A 181 18.60 -12.08 13.91
N SER A 182 18.06 -12.77 12.90
CA SER A 182 17.54 -12.10 11.70
C SER A 182 16.38 -11.15 11.98
N VAL A 183 15.48 -11.51 12.90
CA VAL A 183 14.33 -10.66 13.30
C VAL A 183 14.83 -9.36 13.94
N ILE A 184 15.76 -9.47 14.90
CA ILE A 184 16.31 -8.29 15.58
C ILE A 184 17.02 -7.38 14.57
N THR A 185 17.86 -7.96 13.70
CA THR A 185 18.55 -7.18 12.67
C THR A 185 17.57 -6.53 11.69
N ALA A 186 16.49 -7.21 11.30
CA ALA A 186 15.46 -6.66 10.43
C ALA A 186 14.75 -5.45 11.05
N ILE A 187 14.38 -5.52 12.33
CA ILE A 187 13.76 -4.39 13.04
C ILE A 187 14.69 -3.17 13.04
N PHE A 188 15.97 -3.36 13.38
CA PHE A 188 16.95 -2.26 13.33
C PHE A 188 17.14 -1.72 11.92
N ALA A 189 17.17 -2.59 10.90
CA ALA A 189 17.28 -2.18 9.51
C ALA A 189 16.06 -1.37 9.06
N SER A 190 14.84 -1.75 9.46
CA SER A 190 13.61 -1.00 9.16
C SER A 190 13.64 0.39 9.80
N ILE A 191 14.07 0.51 11.06
CA ILE A 191 14.23 1.81 11.73
C ILE A 191 15.32 2.65 11.06
N ALA A 192 16.47 2.06 10.72
CA ALA A 192 17.54 2.76 10.03
C ALA A 192 17.08 3.27 8.65
N THR A 193 16.23 2.50 7.97
CA THR A 193 15.62 2.87 6.69
C THR A 193 14.64 4.04 6.88
N ALA A 194 13.82 4.04 7.93
CA ALA A 194 12.98 5.18 8.30
C ALA A 194 13.78 6.49 8.48
N VAL A 195 14.89 6.38 9.20
CA VAL A 195 15.79 7.52 9.44
C VAL A 195 16.45 7.95 8.13
N ALA A 196 16.93 7.01 7.32
CA ALA A 196 17.52 7.30 6.02
C ALA A 196 16.52 8.00 5.09
N PHE A 197 15.25 7.58 5.05
CA PHE A 197 14.21 8.24 4.26
C PHE A 197 14.07 9.73 4.58
N ARG A 198 14.17 10.11 5.86
CA ARG A 198 14.13 11.51 6.31
C ARG A 198 15.29 12.37 5.79
N TYR A 199 16.44 11.76 5.47
CA TYR A 199 17.65 12.49 5.05
C TYR A 199 17.96 12.36 3.55
N VAL A 200 17.51 11.29 2.90
CA VAL A 200 17.91 10.91 1.54
C VAL A 200 16.95 11.44 0.47
N PHE A 201 15.66 11.59 0.78
CA PHE A 201 14.67 12.06 -0.19
C PHE A 201 14.38 13.54 0.02
N ASN A 202 15.17 14.37 -0.68
CA ASN A 202 14.97 15.81 -0.81
C ASN A 202 14.69 16.13 -2.30
N ILE A 203 13.87 15.28 -2.92
CA ILE A 203 13.38 15.44 -4.29
C ILE A 203 11.93 15.87 -4.11
N SER A 204 11.60 17.10 -4.47
CA SER A 204 10.23 17.60 -4.48
C SER A 204 9.73 17.79 -5.92
N GLY A 205 8.41 17.73 -6.09
CA GLY A 205 7.74 17.90 -7.37
C GLY A 205 7.80 16.66 -8.27
N ALA A 206 7.64 16.86 -9.58
CA ALA A 206 7.45 15.78 -10.56
C ALA A 206 8.48 14.63 -10.52
N GLY A 207 9.71 14.88 -10.08
CA GLY A 207 10.73 13.82 -9.93
C GLY A 207 10.43 12.83 -8.81
N GLN A 208 9.72 13.25 -7.77
CA GLN A 208 9.27 12.39 -6.66
C GLN A 208 8.18 11.43 -7.15
N GLU A 209 7.14 11.95 -7.81
CA GLU A 209 6.04 11.12 -8.33
C GLU A 209 6.49 10.08 -9.34
N ILE A 210 7.43 10.43 -10.22
CA ILE A 210 8.00 9.43 -11.15
C ILE A 210 8.69 8.31 -10.38
N MET A 211 9.45 8.64 -9.34
CA MET A 211 10.16 7.64 -8.53
C MET A 211 9.19 6.76 -7.73
N GLU A 212 8.14 7.36 -7.15
CA GLU A 212 7.09 6.64 -6.45
C GLU A 212 6.33 5.70 -7.40
N GLY A 213 5.90 6.21 -8.55
CA GLY A 213 5.24 5.43 -9.59
C GLY A 213 6.06 4.25 -10.09
N VAL A 214 7.34 4.48 -10.42
CA VAL A 214 8.27 3.40 -10.82
C VAL A 214 8.41 2.35 -9.71
N THR A 215 8.54 2.79 -8.46
CA THR A 215 8.69 1.88 -7.32
C THR A 215 7.42 1.05 -7.10
N MET A 216 6.24 1.66 -7.22
CA MET A 216 4.96 0.95 -7.13
C MET A 216 4.77 -0.06 -8.26
N LEU A 217 5.17 0.26 -9.49
CA LEU A 217 5.11 -0.70 -10.62
C LEU A 217 6.09 -1.87 -10.45
N LEU A 218 7.30 -1.61 -9.93
CA LEU A 218 8.24 -2.68 -9.58
C LEU A 218 7.67 -3.57 -8.46
N ALA A 219 7.09 -2.96 -7.42
CA ALA A 219 6.44 -3.68 -6.34
C ALA A 219 5.25 -4.51 -6.85
N MET A 220 4.44 -3.98 -7.78
CA MET A 220 3.36 -4.71 -8.44
C MET A 220 3.86 -5.98 -9.12
N VAL A 221 4.94 -5.93 -9.89
CA VAL A 221 5.52 -7.11 -10.56
C VAL A 221 5.95 -8.17 -9.55
N VAL A 222 6.60 -7.74 -8.46
CA VAL A 222 7.07 -8.62 -7.39
C VAL A 222 5.89 -9.25 -6.64
N LEU A 223 4.90 -8.46 -6.22
CA LEU A 223 3.71 -8.91 -5.50
C LEU A 223 2.88 -9.88 -6.34
N PHE A 224 2.68 -9.57 -7.62
CA PHE A 224 1.99 -10.45 -8.56
C PHE A 224 2.73 -11.79 -8.70
N SER A 225 4.06 -11.76 -8.86
CA SER A 225 4.89 -12.95 -8.97
C SER A 225 4.82 -13.83 -7.71
N ILE A 226 4.91 -13.23 -6.53
CA ILE A 226 4.83 -13.94 -5.24
C ILE A 226 3.42 -14.49 -5.02
N SER A 227 2.38 -13.72 -5.33
CA SER A 227 1.00 -14.17 -5.26
C SER A 227 0.79 -15.43 -6.10
N PHE A 228 1.17 -15.38 -7.38
CA PHE A 228 1.05 -16.52 -8.28
C PHE A 228 1.85 -17.75 -7.80
N TRP A 229 3.04 -17.52 -7.26
CA TRP A 229 3.86 -18.57 -6.65
C TRP A 229 3.15 -19.24 -5.46
N LEU A 230 2.54 -18.47 -4.56
CA LEU A 230 1.81 -19.02 -3.41
C LEU A 230 0.58 -19.83 -3.84
N ILE A 231 -0.17 -19.35 -4.85
CA ILE A 231 -1.31 -20.10 -5.43
C ILE A 231 -0.84 -21.45 -5.98
N SER A 232 0.30 -21.47 -6.69
CA SER A 232 0.87 -22.71 -7.25
C SER A 232 1.30 -23.74 -6.18
N LYS A 233 1.50 -23.30 -4.94
CA LYS A 233 1.94 -24.10 -3.78
C LYS A 233 0.82 -24.42 -2.78
N ALA A 234 -0.38 -23.85 -2.95
CA ALA A 234 -1.53 -24.08 -2.06
C ALA A 234 -2.12 -25.51 -2.15
N GLU A 235 -1.65 -26.36 -3.07
CA GLU A 235 -2.01 -27.79 -3.14
C GLU A 235 -1.22 -28.62 -2.11
N SER A 236 -1.94 -29.34 -1.26
CA SER A 236 -1.39 -30.19 -0.18
C SER A 236 -0.40 -31.24 -0.69
N ASP A 237 -0.64 -31.75 -1.89
CA ASP A 237 0.04 -32.95 -2.40
C ASP A 237 1.42 -32.59 -2.97
N LYS A 238 1.57 -31.35 -3.47
CA LYS A 238 2.86 -30.79 -3.90
C LYS A 238 3.73 -30.33 -2.74
N TRP A 239 3.13 -29.95 -1.61
CA TRP A 239 3.86 -29.60 -0.40
C TRP A 239 4.49 -30.85 0.24
N GLN A 240 3.75 -31.96 0.35
CA GLN A 240 4.30 -33.23 0.83
C GLN A 240 5.42 -33.77 -0.07
N ALA A 241 5.25 -33.75 -1.41
CA ALA A 241 6.27 -34.16 -2.36
C ALA A 241 7.50 -33.22 -2.40
N PHE A 242 7.31 -31.90 -2.22
CA PHE A 242 8.41 -30.93 -2.12
C PHE A 242 9.19 -31.08 -0.81
N ILE A 243 8.49 -31.38 0.29
CA ILE A 243 9.11 -31.67 1.58
C ILE A 243 9.86 -33.00 1.51
N GLU A 244 9.30 -34.08 0.96
CA GLU A 244 10.00 -35.36 0.81
C GLU A 244 11.21 -35.26 -0.14
N GLY A 245 11.08 -34.56 -1.27
CA GLY A 245 12.18 -34.38 -2.23
C GLY A 245 13.31 -33.46 -1.73
N LYS A 246 12.99 -32.31 -1.10
CA LYS A 246 14.04 -31.38 -0.62
C LYS A 246 14.63 -31.73 0.74
N VAL A 247 13.89 -32.45 1.60
CA VAL A 247 14.44 -32.93 2.88
C VAL A 247 15.48 -34.03 2.66
N GLN A 248 15.38 -34.82 1.60
CA GLN A 248 16.38 -35.83 1.28
C GLN A 248 17.65 -35.24 0.63
N ASP A 249 17.53 -34.15 -0.15
CA ASP A 249 18.68 -33.53 -0.83
C ASP A 249 19.36 -32.38 -0.06
N SER A 250 18.66 -31.70 0.86
CA SER A 250 19.17 -30.45 1.48
C SER A 250 19.67 -30.60 2.92
N VAL A 251 19.57 -31.78 3.53
CA VAL A 251 20.17 -32.05 4.85
C VAL A 251 21.70 -32.08 4.77
N GLY A 252 22.29 -32.20 3.58
CA GLY A 252 23.73 -32.26 3.38
C GLY A 252 24.49 -30.92 3.35
N LYS A 253 23.84 -29.76 3.18
CA LYS A 253 24.53 -28.45 3.10
C LYS A 253 23.79 -27.36 3.87
N GLY A 254 24.12 -27.25 5.15
CA GLY A 254 23.56 -26.24 6.05
C GLY A 254 23.86 -24.80 5.62
N ASN A 255 23.04 -24.21 4.77
CA ASN A 255 23.12 -22.78 4.49
C ASN A 255 22.30 -21.99 5.51
N GLN A 256 22.85 -21.83 6.72
CA GLN A 256 22.27 -20.98 7.77
C GLN A 256 22.06 -19.54 7.28
N MET A 257 22.85 -19.08 6.30
CA MET A 257 22.74 -17.75 5.71
C MET A 257 21.46 -17.58 4.89
N ALA A 258 21.05 -18.59 4.11
CA ALA A 258 19.80 -18.53 3.36
C ALA A 258 18.59 -18.48 4.30
N LEU A 259 18.63 -19.24 5.39
CA LEU A 259 17.59 -19.22 6.42
C LEU A 259 17.53 -17.86 7.14
N TRP A 260 18.69 -17.30 7.46
CA TRP A 260 18.81 -15.97 8.06
C TRP A 260 18.24 -14.88 7.13
N PHE A 261 18.65 -14.86 5.85
CA PHE A 261 18.16 -13.87 4.88
C PHE A 261 16.67 -13.99 4.62
N THR A 262 16.13 -15.21 4.57
CA THR A 262 14.69 -15.42 4.35
C THR A 262 13.86 -14.80 5.48
N ALA A 263 14.24 -15.07 6.74
CA ALA A 263 13.55 -14.50 7.87
C ALA A 263 13.80 -12.99 8.01
N PHE A 264 15.02 -12.53 7.71
CA PHE A 264 15.36 -11.11 7.68
C PHE A 264 14.51 -10.33 6.68
N LEU A 265 14.48 -10.75 5.41
CA LEU A 265 13.76 -10.04 4.34
C LEU A 265 12.26 -10.02 4.60
N ALA A 266 11.70 -11.11 5.11
CA ALA A 266 10.29 -11.18 5.46
C ALA A 266 9.93 -10.14 6.54
N VAL A 267 10.67 -10.12 7.66
CA VAL A 267 10.39 -9.17 8.76
C VAL A 267 10.74 -7.74 8.37
N TYR A 268 11.81 -7.54 7.60
CA TYR A 268 12.23 -6.22 7.13
C TYR A 268 11.16 -5.59 6.23
N ARG A 269 10.51 -6.38 5.36
CA ARG A 269 9.40 -5.92 4.53
C ARG A 269 8.24 -5.39 5.37
N GLU A 270 7.73 -6.19 6.31
CA GLU A 270 6.63 -5.76 7.20
C GLU A 270 7.04 -4.54 8.04
N GLY A 271 8.30 -4.50 8.48
CA GLY A 271 8.85 -3.36 9.22
C GLY A 271 8.99 -2.09 8.37
N ALA A 272 9.35 -2.20 7.09
CA ALA A 272 9.42 -1.07 6.17
C ALA A 272 8.02 -0.52 5.84
N GLU A 273 7.04 -1.39 5.61
CA GLU A 273 5.64 -1.00 5.41
C GLU A 273 5.09 -0.29 6.67
N THR A 274 5.35 -0.85 7.86
CA THR A 274 4.99 -0.20 9.14
C THR A 274 5.54 1.22 9.22
N VAL A 275 6.82 1.40 8.91
CA VAL A 275 7.49 2.72 8.94
C VAL A 275 6.79 3.71 8.02
N LEU A 276 6.50 3.33 6.77
CA LEU A 276 5.86 4.20 5.79
C LEU A 276 4.46 4.64 6.24
N PHE A 277 3.65 3.70 6.76
CA PHE A 277 2.33 4.02 7.29
C PHE A 277 2.36 4.95 8.51
N TYR A 278 3.34 4.75 9.40
CA TYR A 278 3.53 5.63 10.55
C TYR A 278 4.04 7.02 10.16
N GLN A 279 4.88 7.11 9.13
CA GLN A 279 5.36 8.38 8.61
C GLN A 279 4.18 9.21 8.07
N ALA A 280 3.29 8.60 7.28
CA ALA A 280 2.06 9.24 6.80
C ALA A 280 1.09 9.64 7.93
N LEU A 281 1.03 8.85 9.01
CA LEU A 281 0.19 9.17 10.18
C LEU A 281 0.74 10.35 10.99
N LEU A 282 2.07 10.51 11.04
CA LEU A 282 2.74 11.49 11.90
C LEU A 282 3.09 12.80 11.19
N SER A 283 3.05 12.85 9.86
CA SER A 283 3.40 14.04 9.06
C SER A 283 2.41 15.21 9.20
N ASP A 284 1.22 14.98 9.77
CA ASP A 284 0.10 15.94 9.66
C ASP A 284 -0.63 16.20 11.01
N VAL A 285 0.07 16.09 12.15
CA VAL A 285 -0.58 16.34 13.46
C VAL A 285 0.29 17.15 14.43
N ASP A 286 0.00 18.45 14.52
CA ASP A 286 0.35 19.23 15.71
C ASP A 286 -0.43 18.70 16.92
N GLY A 287 0.25 17.96 17.80
CA GLY A 287 -0.30 17.41 19.04
C GLY A 287 -0.81 15.96 19.00
N GLY A 288 -0.72 15.25 17.87
CA GLY A 288 -1.20 13.86 17.70
C GLY A 288 -0.22 12.75 18.10
N LEU A 289 1.06 13.10 18.28
CA LEU A 289 2.13 12.15 18.57
C LEU A 289 1.85 11.31 19.82
N GLY A 290 1.26 11.91 20.86
CA GLY A 290 0.90 11.20 22.09
C GLY A 290 -0.10 10.07 21.86
N MET A 291 -1.15 10.32 21.08
CA MET A 291 -2.17 9.31 20.79
C MET A 291 -1.66 8.25 19.82
N ALA A 292 -0.82 8.62 18.85
CA ALA A 292 -0.12 7.66 17.99
C ALA A 292 0.76 6.72 18.81
N VAL A 293 1.57 7.22 19.75
CA VAL A 293 2.41 6.39 20.62
C VAL A 293 1.57 5.45 21.50
N LEU A 294 0.47 5.95 22.07
CA LEU A 294 -0.44 5.11 22.85
C LEU A 294 -1.05 3.98 22.01
N GLY A 295 -1.43 4.26 20.76
CA GLY A 295 -1.93 3.24 19.82
C GLY A 295 -0.88 2.18 19.51
N PHE A 296 0.37 2.61 19.27
CA PHE A 296 1.49 1.72 18.98
C PHE A 296 1.79 0.79 20.16
N LEU A 297 1.84 1.35 21.38
CA LEU A 297 2.09 0.58 22.60
C LEU A 297 0.96 -0.41 22.88
N ALA A 298 -0.30 0.02 22.75
CA ALA A 298 -1.46 -0.84 22.93
C ALA A 298 -1.46 -2.00 21.92
N GLY A 299 -1.15 -1.72 20.65
CA GLY A 299 -1.06 -2.73 19.61
C GLY A 299 0.10 -3.71 19.84
N THR A 300 1.25 -3.21 20.30
CA THR A 300 2.40 -4.04 20.67
C THR A 300 2.05 -5.02 21.80
N VAL A 301 1.31 -4.58 22.82
CA VAL A 301 0.83 -5.47 23.89
C VAL A 301 -0.06 -6.58 23.32
N VAL A 302 -0.97 -6.24 22.40
CA VAL A 302 -1.82 -7.24 21.71
C VAL A 302 -0.98 -8.24 20.91
N LEU A 303 0.04 -7.77 20.19
CA LEU A 303 0.95 -8.65 19.43
C LEU A 303 1.70 -9.62 20.34
N VAL A 304 2.17 -9.18 21.51
CA VAL A 304 2.82 -10.06 22.49
C VAL A 304 1.85 -11.15 22.97
N ILE A 305 0.60 -10.79 23.26
CA ILE A 305 -0.44 -11.75 23.65
C ILE A 305 -0.69 -12.77 22.51
N LEU A 306 -0.81 -12.30 21.27
CA LEU A 306 -1.02 -13.14 20.09
C LEU A 306 0.16 -14.08 19.84
N TYR A 307 1.40 -13.58 19.87
CA TYR A 307 2.61 -14.38 19.76
C TYR A 307 2.65 -15.48 20.81
N GLN A 308 2.36 -15.13 22.06
CA GLN A 308 2.40 -16.09 23.16
C GLN A 308 1.29 -17.13 23.04
N GLY A 309 0.10 -16.76 22.55
CA GLY A 309 -0.97 -17.68 22.18
C GLY A 309 -0.56 -18.66 21.06
N ILE A 310 0.11 -18.17 20.02
CA ILE A 310 0.66 -19.00 18.92
C ILE A 310 1.74 -19.95 19.44
N ARG A 311 2.63 -19.46 20.31
CA ARG A 311 3.73 -20.25 20.89
C ARG A 311 3.24 -21.35 21.84
N MET A 312 2.20 -21.08 22.62
CA MET A 312 1.63 -22.03 23.59
C MET A 312 0.62 -23.00 22.96
N GLY A 313 -0.01 -22.62 21.84
CA GLY A 313 -1.05 -23.39 21.19
C GLY A 313 -0.53 -24.37 20.13
N SER A 314 -0.98 -25.62 20.21
CA SER A 314 -0.96 -26.63 19.13
C SER A 314 -1.90 -26.23 17.98
N MET A 315 -1.84 -24.97 17.54
CA MET A 315 -2.68 -24.42 16.48
C MET A 315 -2.18 -24.96 15.15
N ARG A 316 -2.89 -25.98 14.64
CA ARG A 316 -2.72 -26.45 13.27
C ARG A 316 -3.24 -25.37 12.33
N ILE A 317 -2.34 -24.46 11.92
CA ILE A 317 -2.66 -23.44 10.92
C ILE A 317 -3.09 -24.17 9.65
N PRO A 318 -4.32 -23.98 9.17
CA PRO A 318 -4.76 -24.57 7.92
C PRO A 318 -3.98 -23.88 6.79
N LEU A 319 -2.93 -24.54 6.30
CA LEU A 319 -1.99 -23.98 5.32
C LEU A 319 -2.70 -23.55 4.03
N LYS A 320 -3.69 -24.33 3.55
CA LYS A 320 -4.43 -24.01 2.31
C LYS A 320 -5.13 -22.64 2.36
N PRO A 321 -6.05 -22.37 3.30
CA PRO A 321 -6.71 -21.06 3.37
C PRO A 321 -5.74 -19.93 3.73
N PHE A 322 -4.65 -20.21 4.46
CA PHE A 322 -3.61 -19.21 4.69
C PHE A 322 -2.91 -18.80 3.39
N PHE A 323 -2.43 -19.77 2.60
CA PHE A 323 -1.79 -19.51 1.31
C PHE A 323 -2.75 -18.86 0.30
N LEU A 324 -4.01 -19.31 0.26
CA LEU A 324 -5.01 -18.75 -0.64
C LEU A 324 -5.36 -17.30 -0.25
N GLY A 325 -5.54 -17.04 1.05
CA GLY A 325 -5.86 -15.72 1.57
C GLY A 325 -4.71 -14.73 1.39
N THR A 326 -3.48 -15.14 1.73
CA THR A 326 -2.28 -14.31 1.52
C THR A 326 -2.01 -14.08 0.03
N SER A 327 -2.17 -15.08 -0.83
CA SER A 327 -2.03 -14.86 -2.27
C SER A 327 -3.09 -13.92 -2.85
N ALA A 328 -4.34 -14.03 -2.38
CA ALA A 328 -5.41 -13.15 -2.82
C ALA A 328 -5.15 -11.70 -2.39
N LEU A 329 -4.65 -11.50 -1.16
CA LEU A 329 -4.24 -10.19 -0.65
C LEU A 329 -3.08 -9.61 -1.46
N LEU A 330 -2.01 -10.38 -1.70
CA LEU A 330 -0.87 -9.91 -2.49
C LEU A 330 -1.26 -9.59 -3.94
N TYR A 331 -2.18 -10.37 -4.52
CA TYR A 331 -2.72 -10.07 -5.84
C TYR A 331 -3.54 -8.78 -5.84
N TYR A 332 -4.40 -8.60 -4.83
CA TYR A 332 -5.14 -7.37 -4.63
C TYR A 332 -4.21 -6.15 -4.50
N LEU A 333 -3.14 -6.24 -3.71
CA LEU A 333 -2.16 -5.16 -3.57
C LEU A 333 -1.41 -4.89 -4.88
N ALA A 334 -1.02 -5.94 -5.61
CA ALA A 334 -0.43 -5.77 -6.94
C ALA A 334 -1.40 -5.06 -7.90
N PHE A 335 -2.69 -5.41 -7.85
CA PHE A 335 -3.73 -4.77 -8.66
C PHE A 335 -3.92 -3.29 -8.29
N VAL A 336 -3.91 -2.95 -6.99
CA VAL A 336 -3.97 -1.57 -6.50
C VAL A 336 -2.74 -0.78 -6.95
N PHE A 337 -1.54 -1.36 -6.80
CA PHE A 337 -0.28 -0.71 -7.17
C PHE A 337 -0.12 -0.54 -8.68
N ALA A 338 -0.75 -1.39 -9.50
CA ALA A 338 -0.80 -1.18 -10.94
C ALA A 338 -1.51 0.13 -11.30
N GLY A 339 -2.66 0.38 -10.68
CA GLY A 339 -3.42 1.61 -10.92
C GLY A 339 -2.72 2.84 -10.36
N LYS A 340 -2.27 2.77 -9.10
CA LYS A 340 -1.54 3.86 -8.44
C LYS A 340 -0.22 4.18 -9.12
N GLY A 341 0.58 3.17 -9.46
CA GLY A 341 1.88 3.38 -10.10
C GLY A 341 1.77 4.06 -11.46
N ILE A 342 0.74 3.77 -12.25
CA ILE A 342 0.48 4.52 -13.50
C ILE A 342 0.04 5.95 -13.20
N ARG A 343 -0.78 6.13 -12.16
CA ARG A 343 -1.27 7.43 -11.73
C ARG A 343 -0.13 8.36 -11.32
N GLU A 344 0.79 7.93 -10.46
CA GLU A 344 1.95 8.77 -10.07
C GLU A 344 2.82 9.14 -11.29
N LEU A 345 2.95 8.24 -12.27
CA LEU A 345 3.69 8.54 -13.50
C LEU A 345 2.97 9.55 -14.40
N GLN A 346 1.65 9.66 -14.31
CA GLN A 346 0.87 10.70 -15.00
C GLN A 346 1.05 12.06 -14.32
N GLU A 347 1.11 12.07 -12.99
CA GLU A 347 1.32 13.27 -12.17
C GLU A 347 2.71 13.86 -12.38
N GLY A 348 3.71 12.99 -12.42
CA GLY A 348 5.06 13.31 -12.83
C GLY A 348 5.22 13.70 -14.30
N GLY A 349 4.16 13.60 -15.11
CA GLY A 349 4.15 13.97 -16.54
C GLY A 349 4.90 13.00 -17.46
N LEU A 350 5.24 11.80 -16.98
CA LEU A 350 5.94 10.77 -17.78
C LEU A 350 4.99 9.99 -18.68
N ILE A 351 3.75 9.76 -18.22
CA ILE A 351 2.70 9.05 -18.95
C ILE A 351 1.54 10.01 -19.24
N SER A 352 0.90 9.85 -20.40
CA SER A 352 -0.29 10.61 -20.76
C SER A 352 -1.48 10.23 -19.87
N ASP A 353 -2.29 11.22 -19.48
CA ASP A 353 -3.54 10.99 -18.75
C ASP A 353 -4.74 11.07 -19.70
N THR A 354 -5.23 9.91 -20.15
CA THR A 354 -6.44 9.83 -20.97
C THR A 354 -7.65 9.60 -20.07
N PHE A 355 -8.33 10.70 -19.70
CA PHE A 355 -9.54 10.63 -18.87
C PHE A 355 -10.70 9.94 -19.58
N ILE A 356 -11.28 8.91 -18.96
CA ILE A 356 -12.45 8.18 -19.46
C ILE A 356 -13.71 8.65 -18.71
N GLN A 357 -14.52 9.43 -19.41
CA GLN A 357 -15.78 9.94 -18.89
C GLN A 357 -16.75 8.79 -18.56
N GLY A 358 -17.17 8.69 -17.30
CA GLY A 358 -18.11 7.66 -16.81
C GLY A 358 -17.46 6.42 -16.17
N SER A 359 -16.13 6.34 -16.14
CA SER A 359 -15.41 5.28 -15.41
C SER A 359 -15.59 5.43 -13.89
N PRO A 360 -15.85 4.34 -13.12
CA PRO A 360 -15.89 4.41 -11.67
C PRO A 360 -14.48 4.64 -11.10
N ARG A 361 -14.32 5.61 -10.20
CA ARG A 361 -13.09 5.76 -9.40
C ARG A 361 -13.28 5.07 -8.04
N ILE A 362 -12.44 4.08 -7.76
CA ILE A 362 -12.49 3.31 -6.50
C ILE A 362 -11.06 3.14 -5.98
N ASP A 363 -10.63 4.09 -5.15
CA ASP A 363 -9.26 4.18 -4.63
C ASP A 363 -8.85 2.94 -3.81
N LEU A 364 -9.81 2.32 -3.13
CA LEU A 364 -9.57 1.10 -2.34
C LEU A 364 -8.95 0.00 -3.20
N ILE A 365 -9.44 -0.17 -4.43
CA ILE A 365 -8.95 -1.17 -5.40
C ILE A 365 -8.01 -0.54 -6.43
N GLY A 366 -7.58 0.71 -6.23
CA GLY A 366 -6.69 1.44 -7.14
C GLY A 366 -7.28 1.66 -8.52
N ILE A 367 -8.60 1.71 -8.68
CA ILE A 367 -9.22 1.97 -9.98
C ILE A 367 -9.32 3.48 -10.18
N TYR A 368 -8.64 3.99 -11.20
CA TYR A 368 -8.63 5.38 -11.60
C TYR A 368 -9.30 5.57 -12.97
N PRO A 369 -9.93 6.73 -13.24
CA PRO A 369 -10.61 6.99 -14.50
C PRO A 369 -9.63 7.32 -15.66
N SER A 370 -8.47 6.66 -15.71
CA SER A 370 -7.49 6.76 -16.80
C SER A 370 -7.49 5.48 -17.64
N GLY A 371 -7.43 5.62 -18.96
CA GLY A 371 -7.33 4.48 -19.88
C GLY A 371 -6.08 3.63 -19.67
N GLU A 372 -4.95 4.25 -19.41
CA GLU A 372 -3.65 3.61 -19.18
C GLU A 372 -3.66 2.76 -17.91
N SER A 373 -4.19 3.30 -16.81
CA SER A 373 -4.28 2.59 -15.53
C SER A 373 -5.20 1.37 -15.61
N LEU A 374 -6.39 1.54 -16.24
CA LEU A 374 -7.37 0.48 -16.44
C LEU A 374 -6.85 -0.60 -17.39
N ALA A 375 -6.09 -0.23 -18.42
CA ALA A 375 -5.48 -1.19 -19.35
C ALA A 375 -4.49 -2.10 -18.61
N LEU A 376 -3.61 -1.54 -17.77
CA LEU A 376 -2.63 -2.33 -17.01
C LEU A 376 -3.32 -3.27 -16.00
N GLN A 377 -4.33 -2.77 -15.29
CA GLN A 377 -5.17 -3.59 -14.40
C GLN A 377 -5.92 -4.70 -15.16
N GLY A 378 -6.40 -4.42 -16.37
CA GLY A 378 -6.99 -5.40 -17.27
C GLY A 378 -6.02 -6.53 -17.65
N VAL A 379 -4.75 -6.20 -17.90
CA VAL A 379 -3.70 -7.19 -18.16
C VAL A 379 -3.48 -8.11 -16.95
N LEU A 380 -3.45 -7.58 -15.73
CA LEU A 380 -3.33 -8.39 -14.52
C LEU A 380 -4.51 -9.36 -14.34
N LEU A 381 -5.75 -8.89 -14.59
CA LEU A 381 -6.94 -9.72 -14.55
C LEU A 381 -6.90 -10.85 -15.57
N ALA A 382 -6.44 -10.57 -16.79
CA ALA A 382 -6.24 -11.59 -17.81
C ALA A 382 -5.17 -12.61 -17.39
N ALA A 383 -4.06 -12.14 -16.82
CA ALA A 383 -2.95 -12.99 -16.39
C ALA A 383 -3.36 -13.97 -15.27
N ILE A 384 -4.11 -13.50 -14.26
CA ILE A 384 -4.63 -14.41 -13.22
C ILE A 384 -5.68 -15.37 -13.77
N GLY A 385 -6.55 -14.92 -14.69
CA GLY A 385 -7.55 -15.76 -15.36
C GLY A 385 -6.92 -16.92 -16.12
N VAL A 386 -5.89 -16.63 -16.94
CA VAL A 386 -5.10 -17.65 -17.65
C VAL A 386 -4.43 -18.61 -16.67
N GLY A 387 -3.86 -18.07 -15.59
CA GLY A 387 -3.23 -18.87 -14.53
C GLY A 387 -4.17 -19.87 -13.86
N LEU A 388 -5.40 -19.43 -13.55
CA LEU A 388 -6.44 -20.27 -12.95
C LEU A 388 -6.96 -21.33 -13.92
N VAL A 389 -7.18 -20.96 -15.19
CA VAL A 389 -7.62 -21.90 -16.25
C VAL A 389 -6.56 -22.99 -16.48
N TYR A 390 -5.28 -22.62 -16.56
CA TYR A 390 -4.18 -23.58 -16.72
C TYR A 390 -4.13 -24.59 -15.56
N GLN A 391 -4.32 -24.12 -14.31
CA GLN A 391 -4.40 -25.01 -13.16
C GLN A 391 -5.62 -25.94 -13.19
N PHE A 392 -6.76 -25.46 -13.66
CA PHE A 392 -7.99 -26.25 -13.75
C PHE A 392 -7.89 -27.35 -14.83
N ILE A 393 -7.30 -27.04 -15.99
CA ILE A 393 -7.07 -28.00 -17.08
C ILE A 393 -6.08 -29.09 -16.64
N ASN A 394 -4.97 -28.71 -15.98
CA ASN A 394 -3.99 -29.69 -15.53
C ASN A 394 -4.55 -30.65 -14.47
N LYS A 395 -5.46 -30.18 -13.60
CA LYS A 395 -6.16 -31.05 -12.64
C LYS A 395 -6.97 -32.16 -13.32
N GLN A 396 -7.64 -31.86 -14.44
CA GLN A 396 -8.42 -32.86 -15.16
C GLN A 396 -7.53 -33.91 -15.84
N ASN A 397 -6.37 -33.52 -16.36
CA ASN A 397 -5.43 -34.45 -17.00
C ASN A 397 -4.74 -35.41 -16.02
N THR A 398 -4.52 -35.01 -14.76
CA THR A 398 -3.95 -35.90 -13.73
C THR A 398 -4.98 -36.82 -13.05
N GLY A 399 -6.28 -36.56 -13.19
CA GLY A 399 -7.36 -37.33 -12.57
C GLY A 399 -7.92 -38.47 -13.43
N GLY A 400 -7.54 -38.56 -14.71
CA GLY A 400 -8.10 -39.52 -15.67
C GLY A 400 -7.36 -40.86 -15.81
N GLY A 401 -6.32 -41.10 -14.99
CA GLY A 401 -5.56 -42.35 -14.98
C GLY A 401 -5.74 -43.13 -13.69
N ARG A 402 -6.92 -43.70 -13.48
CA ARG A 402 -7.15 -44.73 -12.46
C ARG A 402 -8.07 -45.82 -12.98
#